data_AF-A0A4S2F195-F1
#
_entry.id   AF-A0A4S2F195-F1
#
_cell.length_a   1.000
_cell.length_b   1.000
_cell.length_c   1.000
_cell.angle_alpha   90.00
_cell.angle_beta   90.00
_cell.angle_gamma   90.00
#
_symmetry.space_group_name_H-M   'P 1'
#
loop_
_entity.id
_entity.type
_entity.pdbx_description
1 polymer ?
#
loop_
_entity_poly.entity_id
_entity_poly.type
_entity_poly.pdbx_seq_one_letter_code
_entity_poly.pdbx_strand_id
1 'polypeptide(L)'
;MIGAYVYELTLGTRQQLQLAQARCDHRCELLGIEKAAPTTIQQDRLGIDSASPIWRITRLHYLDGCPRIVERSCMACARVPSLDVDQAAGSLAQVLHQSGSGPLHAREVLGAVALTSANAALLDAKPGQPAFRLEREVFDEQGRCWEYGLRAMCGHDLRFDILTAEKDDDPFCY
;
A
#
# COMPACT_ATOMS: atom_id res chain seq x y z
N MET A 1 15.82 -19.57 13.01
CA MET A 1 16.18 -18.15 12.87
C MET A 1 14.89 -17.43 12.51
N ILE A 2 14.38 -16.64 13.44
CA ILE A 2 13.04 -16.04 13.37
C ILE A 2 13.24 -14.62 12.82
N GLY A 3 12.84 -14.38 11.58
CA GLY A 3 12.86 -13.04 10.99
C GLY A 3 11.67 -12.24 11.48
N ALA A 4 11.91 -11.09 12.12
CA ALA A 4 10.88 -10.07 12.23
C ALA A 4 10.71 -9.41 10.86
N TYR A 5 9.51 -9.08 10.42
CA TYR A 5 9.31 -8.30 9.20
C TYR A 5 8.90 -6.91 9.63
N VAL A 6 9.72 -5.91 9.32
CA VAL A 6 9.43 -4.51 9.66
C VAL A 6 8.83 -3.85 8.42
N TYR A 7 7.55 -3.48 8.50
CA TYR A 7 6.93 -2.57 7.53
C TYR A 7 7.01 -1.16 8.10
N GLU A 8 7.99 -0.39 7.64
CA GLU A 8 8.03 1.04 7.95
C GLU A 8 7.00 1.78 7.10
N LEU A 9 6.07 2.44 7.79
CA LEU A 9 5.06 3.33 7.21
C LEU A 9 5.48 4.76 7.46
N THR A 10 6.54 5.21 6.82
CA THR A 10 6.95 6.61 6.93
C THR A 10 6.34 7.40 5.78
N LEU A 11 5.34 8.21 6.09
CA LEU A 11 5.15 9.45 5.35
C LEU A 11 6.04 10.50 6.01
N GLY A 12 6.76 11.22 5.16
CA GLY A 12 8.04 11.85 5.48
C GLY A 12 8.10 12.58 6.82
N THR A 13 9.08 12.22 7.64
CA THR A 13 9.95 13.15 8.37
C THR A 13 11.25 12.44 8.73
N ARG A 14 12.34 13.20 8.67
CA ARG A 14 13.74 12.77 8.70
C ARG A 14 14.25 12.67 10.15
N GLN A 15 13.89 11.63 10.90
CA GLN A 15 14.42 11.19 12.21
C GLN A 15 13.45 10.10 12.72
N GLN A 16 13.72 8.80 12.83
CA GLN A 16 14.83 8.10 13.47
C GLN A 16 15.05 6.75 12.74
N LEU A 17 16.21 6.64 12.10
CA LEU A 17 16.84 5.40 11.68
C LEU A 17 17.41 4.71 12.93
N GLN A 18 16.62 3.93 13.68
CA GLN A 18 17.20 2.95 14.61
C GLN A 18 16.15 1.98 15.18
N LEU A 19 16.46 0.68 15.03
CA LEU A 19 15.84 -0.52 15.63
C LEU A 19 14.65 -1.08 14.81
N ALA A 20 14.69 -2.22 14.10
CA ALA A 20 15.63 -3.33 14.03
C ALA A 20 15.70 -3.84 12.57
N GLN A 21 16.91 -3.88 12.01
CA GLN A 21 17.16 -4.46 10.68
C GLN A 21 16.97 -5.98 10.73
N ALA A 22 15.76 -6.45 10.44
CA ALA A 22 15.67 -7.72 9.76
C ALA A 22 16.10 -7.49 8.31
N ARG A 23 17.23 -8.09 7.92
CA ARG A 23 17.64 -8.18 6.52
C ARG A 23 16.69 -9.14 5.80
N CYS A 24 15.48 -8.68 5.54
CA CYS A 24 14.57 -9.35 4.62
C CYS A 24 14.95 -8.94 3.20
N ASP A 25 15.19 -9.91 2.32
CA ASP A 25 15.31 -9.64 0.88
C ASP A 25 13.91 -9.33 0.34
N HIS A 26 13.59 -8.04 0.26
CA HIS A 26 12.33 -7.54 -0.28
C HIS A 26 12.47 -7.27 -1.77
N ARG A 27 11.71 -8.01 -2.58
CA ARG A 27 11.58 -7.77 -4.02
C ARG A 27 10.12 -7.51 -4.36
N CYS A 28 9.87 -6.56 -5.24
CA CYS A 28 8.54 -6.26 -5.75
C CYS A 28 8.49 -6.54 -7.25
N GLU A 29 7.44 -7.25 -7.69
CA GLU A 29 7.15 -7.50 -9.09
C GLU A 29 5.82 -6.85 -9.47
N LEU A 30 5.81 -6.08 -10.55
CA LEU A 30 4.58 -5.53 -11.12
C LEU A 30 3.89 -6.61 -11.95
N LEU A 31 2.71 -7.05 -11.50
CA LEU A 31 1.90 -8.03 -12.22
C LEU A 31 1.01 -7.38 -13.29
N GLY A 32 0.66 -6.11 -13.09
CA GLY A 32 -0.15 -5.38 -14.07
C GLY A 32 -0.39 -3.93 -13.71
N ILE A 33 -0.52 -3.11 -14.75
CA ILE A 33 -0.98 -1.73 -14.71
C ILE A 33 -2.00 -1.54 -15.85
N GLU A 34 -3.16 -0.99 -15.52
CA GLU A 34 -4.21 -0.71 -16.51
C GLU A 34 -5.00 0.54 -16.14
N LYS A 35 -5.67 1.14 -17.15
CA LYS A 35 -6.77 2.07 -16.90
C LYS A 35 -8.07 1.28 -16.77
N ALA A 36 -8.85 1.57 -15.75
CA ALA A 36 -10.12 0.89 -15.52
C ALA A 36 -11.18 1.87 -15.00
N ALA A 37 -12.45 1.48 -15.14
CA ALA A 37 -13.54 2.13 -14.42
C ALA A 37 -13.44 1.82 -12.90
N PRO A 38 -13.74 2.78 -12.03
CA PRO A 38 -13.68 2.59 -10.59
C PRO A 38 -14.88 1.82 -10.06
N THR A 39 -14.66 0.92 -9.10
CA THR A 39 -15.75 0.34 -8.30
C THR A 39 -16.38 1.40 -7.39
N THR A 40 -17.54 1.13 -6.81
CA THR A 40 -18.19 2.06 -5.86
C THR A 40 -17.26 2.41 -4.70
N ILE A 41 -16.56 1.43 -4.12
CA ILE A 41 -15.60 1.68 -3.04
C ILE A 41 -14.45 2.58 -3.52
N GLN A 42 -13.97 2.41 -4.75
CA GLN A 42 -12.91 3.26 -5.29
C GLN A 42 -13.41 4.69 -5.57
N GLN A 43 -14.66 4.85 -6.00
CA GLN A 43 -15.30 6.16 -6.16
C GLN A 43 -15.37 6.89 -4.82
N ASP A 44 -15.90 6.22 -3.79
CA ASP A 44 -16.05 6.77 -2.45
C ASP A 44 -14.69 7.13 -1.84
N ARG A 45 -13.72 6.21 -1.91
CA ARG A 45 -12.39 6.38 -1.29
C ARG A 45 -11.55 7.45 -1.97
N LEU A 46 -11.60 7.53 -3.32
CA LEU A 46 -10.83 8.53 -4.07
C LEU A 46 -11.58 9.87 -4.22
N GLY A 47 -12.86 9.94 -3.88
CA GLY A 47 -13.70 11.12 -4.11
C GLY A 47 -13.81 11.45 -5.60
N ILE A 48 -14.16 10.44 -6.42
CA ILE A 48 -14.32 10.56 -7.87
C ILE A 48 -15.66 9.96 -8.32
N ASP A 49 -16.13 10.35 -9.51
CA ASP A 49 -17.33 9.77 -10.11
C ASP A 49 -17.04 8.45 -10.86
N SER A 50 -18.10 7.78 -11.29
CA SER A 50 -18.03 6.53 -12.04
C SER A 50 -17.46 6.67 -13.46
N ALA A 51 -17.47 7.88 -14.02
CA ALA A 51 -16.92 8.18 -15.35
C ALA A 51 -15.41 8.48 -15.30
N SER A 52 -14.86 8.71 -14.11
CA SER A 52 -13.46 9.06 -13.87
C SER A 52 -12.58 7.81 -13.86
N PRO A 53 -11.74 7.57 -14.88
CA PRO A 53 -10.91 6.38 -14.92
C PRO A 53 -9.83 6.42 -13.84
N ILE A 54 -9.46 5.22 -13.37
CA ILE A 54 -8.37 5.01 -12.42
C ILE A 54 -7.24 4.25 -13.08
N TRP A 55 -6.01 4.49 -12.62
CA TRP A 55 -4.95 3.49 -12.72
C TRP A 55 -5.23 2.38 -11.73
N ARG A 56 -5.20 1.13 -12.18
CA ARG A 56 -5.21 -0.06 -11.33
C ARG A 56 -3.86 -0.74 -11.45
N ILE A 57 -3.22 -0.96 -10.30
CA ILE A 57 -1.85 -1.46 -10.22
C ILE A 57 -1.89 -2.70 -9.32
N THR A 58 -1.36 -3.81 -9.80
CA THR A 58 -1.24 -5.03 -9.01
C THR A 58 0.24 -5.40 -8.88
N ARG A 59 0.71 -5.56 -7.64
CA ARG A 59 2.09 -5.91 -7.33
C ARG A 59 2.15 -7.14 -6.44
N LEU A 60 3.19 -7.95 -6.63
CA LEU A 60 3.51 -9.09 -5.80
C LEU A 60 4.82 -8.81 -5.08
N HIS A 61 4.79 -8.84 -3.75
CA HIS A 61 5.99 -8.68 -2.95
C HIS A 61 6.49 -10.03 -2.45
N TYR A 62 7.76 -10.24 -2.70
CA TYR A 62 8.53 -11.36 -2.20
C TYR A 62 9.30 -10.92 -0.95
N LEU A 63 9.24 -11.76 0.08
CA LEU A 63 10.06 -11.65 1.27
C LEU A 63 10.89 -12.93 1.36
N ASP A 64 12.21 -12.80 1.32
CA ASP A 64 13.15 -13.92 1.31
C ASP A 64 12.80 -14.96 0.22
N GLY A 65 12.53 -14.43 -0.98
CA GLY A 65 12.19 -15.22 -2.16
C GLY A 65 10.78 -15.82 -2.19
N CYS A 66 9.99 -15.69 -1.11
CA CYS A 66 8.62 -16.22 -1.04
C CYS A 66 7.59 -15.13 -1.33
N PRO A 67 6.54 -15.36 -2.14
CA PRO A 67 5.46 -14.39 -2.33
C PRO A 67 4.65 -14.25 -1.03
N ARG A 68 4.61 -13.04 -0.46
CA ARG A 68 3.96 -12.79 0.84
C ARG A 68 2.86 -11.76 0.79
N ILE A 69 2.89 -10.86 -0.19
CA ILE A 69 1.94 -9.76 -0.28
C ILE A 69 1.44 -9.59 -1.69
N VAL A 70 0.12 -9.63 -1.87
CA VAL A 70 -0.51 -9.10 -3.08
C VAL A 70 -1.02 -7.72 -2.76
N GLU A 71 -0.46 -6.72 -3.43
CA GLU A 71 -0.91 -5.33 -3.38
C GLU A 71 -1.77 -5.00 -4.60
N ARG A 72 -2.89 -4.31 -4.35
CA ARG A 72 -3.73 -3.70 -5.38
C ARG A 72 -3.96 -2.24 -5.01
N SER A 73 -3.33 -1.34 -5.74
CA SER A 73 -3.51 0.10 -5.56
C SER A 73 -4.24 0.71 -6.74
N CYS A 74 -4.95 1.80 -6.47
CA CYS A 74 -5.55 2.62 -7.50
C CYS A 74 -5.39 4.11 -7.24
N MET A 75 -5.27 4.87 -8.33
CA MET A 75 -5.13 6.32 -8.32
C MET A 75 -6.00 6.92 -9.43
N ALA A 76 -6.58 8.09 -9.20
CA ALA A 76 -7.39 8.76 -10.21
C ALA A 76 -6.52 9.24 -11.39
N CYS A 77 -6.86 8.89 -12.62
CA CYS A 77 -6.11 9.32 -13.81
C CYS A 77 -6.11 10.85 -13.98
N ALA A 78 -7.17 11.54 -13.53
CA ALA A 78 -7.22 13.00 -13.56
C ALA A 78 -6.13 13.66 -12.70
N ARG A 79 -5.66 12.95 -11.65
CA ARG A 79 -4.63 13.42 -10.72
C ARG A 79 -3.24 12.92 -11.13
N VAL A 80 -3.16 11.71 -11.69
CA VAL A 80 -1.95 11.13 -12.29
C VAL A 80 -2.19 10.89 -13.79
N PRO A 81 -2.03 11.90 -14.67
CA PRO A 81 -2.40 11.80 -16.09
C PRO A 81 -1.60 10.73 -16.85
N SER A 82 -0.34 10.55 -16.46
CA SER A 82 0.58 9.56 -17.01
C SER A 82 1.20 8.75 -15.89
N LEU A 83 1.18 7.43 -16.05
CA LEU A 83 1.88 6.49 -15.19
C LEU A 83 2.47 5.40 -16.07
N ASP A 84 3.79 5.32 -16.12
CA ASP A 84 4.49 4.26 -16.85
C ASP A 84 4.75 3.03 -15.98
N VAL A 85 5.29 1.98 -16.61
CA VAL A 85 5.58 0.69 -15.98
C VAL A 85 6.62 0.83 -14.86
N ASP A 86 7.66 1.65 -15.05
CA ASP A 86 8.74 1.80 -14.09
C ASP A 86 8.27 2.57 -12.86
N GLN A 87 7.47 3.62 -13.06
CA GLN A 87 6.79 4.37 -12.01
C GLN A 87 5.81 3.49 -11.23
N ALA A 88 5.04 2.64 -11.92
CA ALA A 88 4.09 1.73 -11.30
C ALA A 88 4.78 0.61 -10.50
N ALA A 89 5.94 0.14 -10.95
CA ALA A 89 6.76 -0.83 -10.24
C ALA A 89 7.45 -0.20 -9.01
N GLY A 90 7.83 1.08 -9.10
CA GLY A 90 8.56 1.83 -8.08
C GLY A 90 7.70 2.39 -6.93
N SER A 91 8.09 3.56 -6.42
CA SER A 91 7.40 4.20 -5.29
C SER A 91 6.26 5.10 -5.78
N LEU A 92 5.02 4.71 -5.51
CA LEU A 92 3.84 5.53 -5.83
C LEU A 92 3.84 6.86 -5.08
N ALA A 93 4.42 6.91 -3.88
CA ALA A 93 4.61 8.16 -3.14
C ALA A 93 5.56 9.13 -3.88
N GLN A 94 6.58 8.63 -4.58
CA GLN A 94 7.45 9.48 -5.40
C GLN A 94 6.71 10.03 -6.62
N VAL A 95 5.83 9.23 -7.24
CA VAL A 95 4.96 9.70 -8.33
C VAL A 95 4.10 10.88 -7.85
N LEU A 96 3.56 10.81 -6.63
CA LEU A 96 2.78 11.87 -6.00
C LEU A 96 3.60 13.14 -5.72
N HIS A 97 4.81 12.98 -5.18
CA HIS A 97 5.70 14.13 -4.99
C HIS A 97 6.03 14.82 -6.32
N GLN A 98 6.25 14.06 -7.38
CA GLN A 98 6.58 14.59 -8.70
C GLN A 98 5.39 15.27 -9.39
N SER A 99 4.14 14.92 -9.04
CA SER A 99 2.93 15.57 -9.58
C SER A 99 2.62 16.92 -8.94
N GLY A 100 3.44 17.38 -7.98
CA GLY A 100 3.24 18.66 -7.27
C GLY A 100 2.19 18.59 -6.16
N SER A 101 1.71 17.41 -5.80
CA SER A 101 0.81 17.16 -4.68
C SER A 101 1.40 16.03 -3.83
N GLY A 102 2.41 16.38 -3.03
CA GLY A 102 3.07 15.44 -2.15
C GLY A 102 2.09 14.86 -1.12
N PRO A 103 2.25 13.59 -0.72
CA PRO A 103 1.44 13.01 0.33
C PRO A 103 1.73 13.69 1.67
N LEU A 104 0.68 14.14 2.35
CA LEU A 104 0.72 14.70 3.69
C LEU A 104 0.67 13.59 4.75
N HIS A 105 -0.32 12.71 4.63
CA HIS A 105 -0.52 11.62 5.59
C HIS A 105 -1.19 10.41 4.91
N ALA A 106 -1.17 9.27 5.59
CA ALA A 106 -1.85 8.06 5.16
C ALA A 106 -2.62 7.50 6.34
N ARG A 107 -3.80 6.98 6.02
CA ARG A 107 -4.60 6.18 6.94
C ARG A 107 -4.47 4.74 6.55
N GLU A 108 -4.18 3.90 7.54
CA GLU A 108 -4.10 2.48 7.34
C GLU A 108 -4.96 1.70 8.33
N VAL A 109 -5.64 0.69 7.81
CA VAL A 109 -6.52 -0.19 8.59
C VAL A 109 -6.07 -1.62 8.37
N LEU A 110 -5.53 -2.22 9.44
CA LEU A 110 -5.11 -3.62 9.47
C LEU A 110 -6.25 -4.48 10.03
N GLY A 111 -6.58 -5.57 9.34
CA GLY A 111 -7.58 -6.54 9.79
C GLY A 111 -7.17 -7.97 9.49
N ALA A 112 -7.68 -8.93 10.27
CA ALA A 112 -7.51 -10.35 9.99
C ALA A 112 -8.58 -10.83 8.98
N VAL A 113 -8.16 -11.60 7.99
CA VAL A 113 -9.03 -12.15 6.93
C VAL A 113 -8.64 -13.58 6.59
N ALA A 114 -9.54 -14.29 5.91
CA ALA A 114 -9.20 -15.53 5.22
C ALA A 114 -8.85 -15.22 3.76
N LEU A 115 -7.80 -15.85 3.22
CA LEU A 115 -7.43 -15.64 1.81
C LEU A 115 -8.52 -16.09 0.85
N THR A 116 -8.84 -15.23 -0.12
CA THR A 116 -9.63 -15.63 -1.29
C THR A 116 -8.81 -16.55 -2.19
N SER A 117 -9.47 -17.34 -3.04
CA SER A 117 -8.76 -18.21 -3.99
C SER A 117 -7.82 -17.44 -4.93
N ALA A 118 -8.21 -16.23 -5.34
CA ALA A 118 -7.39 -15.37 -6.20
C ALA A 118 -6.11 -14.90 -5.50
N ASN A 119 -6.18 -14.49 -4.23
CA ASN A 119 -4.99 -14.10 -3.48
C ASN A 119 -4.14 -15.31 -3.10
N ALA A 120 -4.77 -16.43 -2.71
CA ALA A 120 -4.07 -17.66 -2.37
C ALA A 120 -3.22 -18.18 -3.53
N ALA A 121 -3.74 -18.13 -4.76
CA ALA A 121 -3.01 -18.56 -5.95
C ALA A 121 -1.75 -17.72 -6.21
N LEU A 122 -1.79 -16.41 -5.96
CA LEU A 122 -0.62 -15.53 -6.14
C LEU A 122 0.41 -15.65 -5.01
N LEU A 123 -0.02 -16.12 -3.84
CA LEU A 123 0.79 -16.20 -2.62
C LEU A 123 1.34 -17.60 -2.34
N ASP A 124 1.17 -18.54 -3.28
CA ASP A 124 1.47 -19.97 -3.07
C ASP A 124 0.87 -20.51 -1.76
N ALA A 125 -0.35 -20.08 -1.47
CA ALA A 125 -1.06 -20.36 -0.23
C ALA A 125 -2.37 -21.12 -0.49
N LYS A 126 -3.08 -21.48 0.58
CA LYS A 126 -4.38 -22.17 0.47
C LYS A 126 -5.54 -21.16 0.59
N PRO A 127 -6.61 -21.29 -0.21
CA PRO A 127 -7.85 -20.55 0.05
C PRO A 127 -8.33 -20.82 1.48
N GLY A 128 -8.82 -19.79 2.15
CA GLY A 128 -9.24 -19.87 3.56
C GLY A 128 -8.11 -19.74 4.58
N GLN A 129 -6.84 -19.77 4.16
CA GLN A 129 -5.70 -19.60 5.07
C GLN A 129 -5.76 -18.21 5.74
N PRO A 130 -5.47 -18.12 7.06
CA PRO A 130 -5.40 -16.84 7.75
C PRO A 130 -4.36 -15.90 7.13
N ALA A 131 -4.74 -14.64 7.01
CA ALA A 131 -3.93 -13.56 6.46
C ALA A 131 -4.32 -12.23 7.11
N PHE A 132 -3.51 -11.21 6.86
CA PHE A 132 -3.86 -9.83 7.15
C PHE A 132 -4.31 -9.11 5.88
N ARG A 133 -5.32 -8.26 6.02
CA ARG A 133 -5.70 -7.25 5.04
C ARG A 133 -5.25 -5.89 5.56
N LEU A 134 -4.44 -5.18 4.80
CA LEU A 134 -4.13 -3.78 5.03
C LEU A 134 -4.86 -2.95 3.98
N GLU A 135 -5.72 -2.05 4.43
CA GLU A 135 -6.33 -1.02 3.60
C GLU A 135 -5.60 0.29 3.83
N ARG A 136 -5.23 0.97 2.75
CA ARG A 136 -4.42 2.18 2.77
C ARG A 136 -5.10 3.28 1.96
N GLU A 137 -5.17 4.47 2.54
CA GLU A 137 -5.61 5.71 1.90
C GLU A 137 -4.48 6.75 2.06
N VAL A 138 -4.03 7.38 0.97
CA VAL A 138 -2.98 8.41 1.01
C VAL A 138 -3.56 9.76 0.64
N PHE A 139 -3.36 10.76 1.50
CA PHE A 139 -3.96 12.08 1.36
C PHE A 139 -2.91 13.16 1.11
N ASP A 140 -3.25 14.17 0.31
CA ASP A 140 -2.45 15.39 0.13
C ASP A 140 -2.81 16.48 1.16
N GLU A 141 -2.13 17.63 1.07
CA GLU A 141 -2.38 18.80 1.92
C GLU A 141 -3.79 19.39 1.78
N GLN A 142 -4.49 19.08 0.70
CA GLN A 142 -5.86 19.54 0.44
C GLN A 142 -6.91 18.53 0.96
N GLY A 143 -6.47 17.46 1.63
CA GLY A 143 -7.34 16.40 2.14
C GLY A 143 -7.89 15.46 1.06
N ARG A 144 -7.33 15.49 -0.16
CA ARG A 144 -7.78 14.62 -1.26
C ARG A 144 -7.04 13.29 -1.21
N CYS A 145 -7.79 12.19 -1.29
CA CYS A 145 -7.22 10.85 -1.34
C CYS A 145 -6.64 10.56 -2.74
N TRP A 146 -5.33 10.45 -2.86
CA TRP A 146 -4.64 10.19 -4.11
C TRP A 146 -4.52 8.70 -4.44
N GLU A 147 -4.28 7.89 -3.42
CA GLU A 147 -4.10 6.45 -3.54
C GLU A 147 -5.07 5.74 -2.60
N TYR A 148 -5.77 4.75 -3.15
CA TYR A 148 -6.47 3.74 -2.37
C TYR A 148 -5.86 2.37 -2.66
N GLY A 149 -5.41 1.67 -1.62
CA GLY A 149 -4.66 0.43 -1.73
C GLY A 149 -5.19 -0.66 -0.82
N LEU A 150 -5.13 -1.90 -1.32
CA LEU A 150 -5.42 -3.11 -0.56
C LEU A 150 -4.25 -4.08 -0.65
N ARG A 151 -3.79 -4.57 0.50
CA ARG A 151 -2.79 -5.63 0.58
C ARG A 151 -3.38 -6.84 1.27
N ALA A 152 -3.20 -8.01 0.68
CA ALA A 152 -3.38 -9.29 1.36
C ALA A 152 -2.00 -9.85 1.68
N MET A 153 -1.73 -10.09 2.97
CA MET A 153 -0.43 -10.50 3.47
C MET A 153 -0.55 -11.82 4.21
N CYS A 154 0.23 -12.82 3.82
CA CYS A 154 0.21 -14.13 4.45
C CYS A 154 1.62 -14.62 4.77
N GLY A 155 1.75 -15.41 5.83
CA GLY A 155 3.03 -15.94 6.29
C GLY A 155 2.96 -16.34 7.76
N HIS A 156 3.59 -17.45 8.13
CA HIS A 156 3.53 -17.98 9.50
C HIS A 156 4.25 -17.09 10.52
N ASP A 157 5.23 -16.30 10.06
CA ASP A 157 6.04 -15.41 10.89
C ASP A 157 5.84 -13.92 10.53
N LEU A 158 4.74 -13.54 9.89
CA LEU A 158 4.48 -12.15 9.58
C LEU A 158 4.28 -11.35 10.88
N ARG A 159 5.10 -10.31 11.06
CA ARG A 159 5.05 -9.41 12.21
C ARG A 159 4.84 -7.97 11.73
N PHE A 160 4.26 -7.16 12.60
CA PHE A 160 4.12 -5.72 12.42
C PHE A 160 4.66 -5.07 13.67
N ASP A 161 5.76 -4.33 13.53
CA ASP A 161 6.30 -3.51 14.61
C ASP A 161 5.76 -2.10 14.42
N ILE A 162 4.91 -1.66 15.35
CA ILE A 162 4.33 -0.32 15.35
C ILE A 162 4.98 0.46 16.49
N LEU A 163 5.83 1.42 16.12
CA LEU A 163 6.44 2.35 17.07
C LEU A 163 5.50 3.54 17.25
N THR A 164 5.02 3.73 18.47
CA THR A 164 4.21 4.90 18.84
C THR A 164 5.09 5.86 19.64
N ALA A 165 5.14 7.12 19.22
CA ALA A 165 5.72 8.21 20.00
C ALA A 165 4.59 9.07 20.58
N GLU A 166 4.85 9.70 21.72
CA GLU A 166 3.97 10.77 22.22
C GLU A 166 4.05 11.96 21.26
N LYS A 167 2.88 12.55 20.97
CA LYS A 167 2.76 13.68 20.05
C LYS A 167 3.33 14.93 20.74
N ASP A 168 4.35 15.56 20.15
CA ASP A 168 4.50 17.02 20.32
C ASP A 168 3.30 17.67 19.62
N ASP A 169 2.66 18.67 20.23
CA ASP A 169 1.42 19.35 19.83
C ASP A 169 1.25 19.52 18.30
N ASP A 170 0.70 18.51 17.61
CA ASP A 170 0.48 18.54 16.16
C ASP A 170 -1.02 18.75 15.86
N PRO A 171 -1.39 19.81 15.11
CA PRO A 171 -2.78 20.22 14.87
C PRO A 171 -3.58 19.30 13.93
N PHE A 172 -2.99 18.26 13.34
CA PHE A 172 -3.68 17.40 12.35
C PHE A 172 -4.34 16.13 12.92
N CYS A 173 -4.49 16.01 14.24
CA CYS A 173 -5.34 14.96 14.84
C CYS A 173 -6.73 15.51 15.20
N TYR A 174 -7.72 15.28 14.35
CA TYR A 174 -9.14 15.27 14.71
C TYR A 174 -9.88 14.20 13.90
#